data_AF-A0A357KQF7-F1
#
_entry.id   AF-A0A357KQF7-F1
#
_cell.length_a   1.000
_cell.length_b   1.000
_cell.length_c   1.000
_cell.angle_alpha   90.00
_cell.angle_beta   90.00
_cell.angle_gamma   90.00
#
_symmetry.space_group_name_H-M   'P 1'
#
loop_
_entity.id
_entity.type
_entity.pdbx_description
1 polymer ?
#
loop_
_entity_poly.entity_id
_entity_poly.type
_entity_poly.pdbx_seq_one_letter_code
_entity_poly.pdbx_strand_id
1 'polypeptide(L)' 'MSSIDSWLDSQELTGPARTFAKFCSTELERRSSEEDFDPEIFDEAVKLVLRKLGALDQEGMQ' A
#
# COMPACT_ATOMS: atom_id res chain seq x y z
N MET A 1 -1.16 -13.56 9.73
CA MET A 1 -1.28 -12.81 8.45
C MET A 1 -0.45 -11.56 8.62
N SER A 2 0.46 -11.30 7.70
CA SER A 2 1.30 -10.09 7.75
C SER A 2 0.47 -8.88 7.29
N SER A 3 0.83 -7.65 7.70
CA SER A 3 0.17 -6.43 7.20
C SER A 3 0.23 -6.30 5.67
N ILE A 4 1.20 -6.98 5.04
CA ILE A 4 1.44 -7.07 3.60
C ILE A 4 0.28 -7.79 2.89
N ASP A 5 -0.13 -8.96 3.42
CA ASP A 5 -1.24 -9.73 2.87
C ASP A 5 -2.53 -8.90 2.90
N SER A 6 -2.68 -8.04 3.91
CA SER A 6 -3.84 -7.17 4.06
C SER A 6 -3.96 -6.10 2.97
N TRP A 7 -2.88 -5.58 2.37
CA TRP A 7 -3.01 -4.52 1.36
C TRP A 7 -3.29 -5.07 -0.03
N LEU A 8 -2.72 -6.24 -0.34
CA LEU A 8 -2.85 -6.87 -1.66
C LEU A 8 -4.13 -7.69 -1.80
N ASP A 9 -4.65 -8.27 -0.71
CA ASP A 9 -5.89 -9.05 -0.75
C ASP A 9 -7.16 -8.22 -0.50
N SER A 10 -7.07 -7.04 0.14
CA SER A 10 -8.27 -6.30 0.57
C SER A 10 -8.97 -5.51 -0.53
N GLN A 11 -8.33 -5.31 -1.68
CA GLN A 11 -8.91 -4.56 -2.80
C GLN A 11 -8.40 -5.20 -4.09
N GLU A 12 -9.26 -5.36 -5.10
CA GLU A 12 -8.85 -5.76 -6.46
C GLU A 12 -7.99 -4.64 -7.09
N LEU A 13 -6.79 -4.41 -6.53
CA LEU A 13 -5.90 -3.35 -6.96
C LEU A 13 -5.40 -3.70 -8.36
N THR A 14 -5.59 -2.76 -9.29
CA THR A 14 -5.06 -2.86 -10.65
C THR A 14 -4.15 -1.66 -10.95
N GLY A 15 -3.48 -1.69 -12.10
CA GLY A 15 -2.72 -0.54 -12.60
C GLY A 15 -1.69 0.05 -11.60
N PRO A 16 -1.61 1.40 -11.49
CA PRO A 16 -0.67 2.09 -10.60
C PRO A 16 -0.84 1.73 -9.11
N ALA A 17 -2.07 1.51 -8.64
CA ALA A 17 -2.33 1.17 -7.24
C ALA A 17 -1.69 -0.18 -6.85
N ARG A 18 -1.77 -1.18 -7.73
CA ARG A 18 -1.11 -2.47 -7.54
C ARG A 18 0.41 -2.35 -7.53
N THR A 19 0.97 -1.53 -8.43
CA THR A 19 2.42 -1.31 -8.50
C THR A 19 2.93 -0.63 -7.24
N PHE A 20 2.20 0.38 -6.74
CA PHE A 20 2.51 1.06 -5.48
C PHE A 20 2.45 0.10 -4.28
N ALA A 21 1.37 -0.68 -4.14
CA ALA A 21 1.24 -1.65 -3.04
C ALA A 21 2.40 -2.65 -3.00
N LYS A 22 2.83 -3.16 -4.17
CA LYS A 22 3.98 -4.06 -4.27
C LYS A 22 5.29 -3.41 -3.85
N PHE A 23 5.54 -2.18 -4.31
CA PHE A 23 6.72 -1.43 -3.90
C PHE A 23 6.75 -1.24 -2.37
N CYS A 24 5.65 -0.82 -1.78
CA CYS A 24 5.54 -0.61 -0.34
C CYS A 24 5.73 -1.91 0.46
N SER A 25 5.27 -3.05 -0.05
CA SER A 25 5.52 -4.35 0.56
C SER A 25 7.02 -4.65 0.64
N THR A 26 7.76 -4.46 -0.45
CA THR A 26 9.21 -4.69 -0.48
C THR A 26 9.95 -3.73 0.45
N GLU A 27 9.54 -2.46 0.48
CA GLU A 27 10.15 -1.47 1.36
C GLU A 27 9.84 -1.72 2.84
N LEU A 28 8.64 -2.20 3.17
CA LEU A 28 8.31 -2.59 4.55
C LEU A 28 9.27 -3.67 5.03
N GLU A 29 9.47 -4.74 4.25
CA GLU A 29 10.41 -5.82 4.59
C GLU A 29 11.85 -5.31 4.72
N ARG A 30 12.29 -4.46 3.78
CA ARG A 30 13.66 -3.92 3.76
C ARG A 30 13.94 -3.00 4.96
N ARG A 31 12.96 -2.20 5.36
CA ARG A 31 13.13 -1.11 6.32
C ARG A 31 12.69 -1.47 7.73
N SER A 32 11.98 -2.58 7.92
CA SER A 32 11.51 -3.05 9.25
C SER A 32 12.64 -3.27 10.26
N SER A 33 13.90 -3.36 9.82
CA SER A 33 15.08 -3.48 10.68
C SER A 33 15.83 -2.15 10.91
N GLU A 34 15.41 -1.05 10.28
CA GLU A 34 15.97 0.28 10.46
C GLU A 34 15.46 0.89 11.78
N GLU A 35 16.34 1.44 12.62
CA GLU A 35 16.03 1.94 13.96
C GLU A 35 14.98 3.08 13.97
N ASP A 36 14.98 3.92 12.94
CA ASP A 36 14.09 5.07 12.80
C ASP A 36 12.82 4.78 11.97
N PHE A 37 12.58 3.51 11.60
CA PHE A 37 11.44 3.15 10.78
C PHE A 37 10.26 2.71 11.64
N ASP A 38 9.16 3.45 11.55
CA ASP A 38 7.89 3.10 12.18
C ASP A 38 6.99 2.34 11.17
N PRO A 39 6.85 1.00 11.31
CA PRO A 39 6.06 0.20 10.38
C PRO A 39 4.56 0.48 10.48
N GLU A 40 4.06 0.96 11.62
CA GLU A 40 2.64 1.29 11.81
C GLU A 40 2.29 2.58 11.08
N ILE A 41 3.12 3.63 11.23
CA ILE A 41 2.95 4.88 10.48
C ILE A 41 3.07 4.64 8.97
N PHE A 42 4.01 3.78 8.56
CA PHE A 42 4.17 3.41 7.16
C PHE A 42 2.91 2.71 6.61
N ASP A 43 2.35 1.76 7.37
CA ASP A 43 1.11 1.07 7.00
C ASP A 43 -0.08 2.03 6.84
N GLU A 44 -0.25 2.98 7.75
CA GLU A 44 -1.30 4.00 7.65
C GLU A 44 -1.12 4.88 6.41
N ALA A 45 0.11 5.32 6.12
CA ALA A 45 0.42 6.14 4.95
C ALA A 45 0.11 5.38 3.64
N VAL A 46 0.47 4.10 3.56
CA VAL A 46 0.17 3.25 2.40
C VAL A 46 -1.34 3.13 2.18
N LYS A 47 -2.10 2.88 3.25
CA LYS A 47 -3.58 2.80 3.18
C LYS A 47 -4.20 4.09 2.67
N LEU A 48 -3.70 5.26 3.08
CA LEU A 48 -4.19 6.56 2.60
C LEU A 48 -3.95 6.75 1.09
N VAL A 49 -2.75 6.43 0.61
CA VAL A 49 -2.42 6.53 -0.81
C VAL A 49 -3.26 5.57 -1.65
N LEU A 50 -3.40 4.31 -1.20
CA LEU A 50 -4.21 3.32 -1.91
C LEU A 50 -5.69 3.71 -1.98
N ARG A 51 -6.25 4.28 -0.91
CA ARG A 51 -7.61 4.83 -0.95
C ARG A 51 -7.74 5.95 -1.98
N LYS A 52 -6.75 6.85 -2.08
CA LYS A 52 -6.77 7.93 -3.06
C LYS A 52 -6.64 7.41 -4.49
N LEU A 53 -5.74 6.47 -4.75
CA LEU A 53 -5.57 5.86 -6.06
C LEU A 53 -6.82 5.08 -6.49
N GLY A 54 -7.43 4.32 -5.58
CA GLY A 54 -8.70 3.64 -5.84
C GLY A 54 -9.84 4.62 -6.19
N ALA A 55 -9.94 5.74 -5.48
CA ALA A 55 -10.93 6.79 -5.81
C ALA A 55 -10.70 7.40 -7.21
N LEU A 56 -9.45 7.66 -7.59
CA LEU A 56 -9.10 8.21 -8.90
C LEU A 56 -9.38 7.22 -10.04
N ASP A 57 -9.15 5.92 -9.83
CA ASP A 57 -9.50 4.89 -10.83
C ASP A 57 -11.01 4.82 -11.08
N GLN A 58 -11.84 5.06 -10.06
CA GLN A 58 -13.30 5.13 -10.19
C GLN A 58 -13.76 6.42 -10.88
N GLU A 59 -13.11 7.55 -10.62
CA GLU A 59 -13.41 8.85 -11.26
C GLU A 59 -13.04 8.87 -12.75
N GLY A 60 -11.96 8.18 -13.16
CA GLY A 60 -11.53 8.07 -14.55
C GLY A 60 -12.36 7.10 -15.42
N MET A 61 -13.28 6.34 -14.81
CA MET A 61 -14.23 5.45 -15.48
C MET A 61 -15.59 6.10 -15.79
N GLN A 62 -15.76 7.40 -15.48
CA GLN A 62 -16.97 8.19 -15.77
C GLN A 62 -16.98 8.76 -17.19
#